data_AF-A0ABD1H200-F1
#
_entry.id   AF-A0ABD1H200-F1
#
_cell.length_a   1.000
_cell.length_b   1.000
_cell.length_c   1.000
_cell.angle_alpha   90.00
_cell.angle_beta   90.00
_cell.angle_gamma   90.00
#
_symmetry.space_group_name_H-M   'P 1'
#
loop_
_entity.id
_entity.type
_entity.pdbx_description
1 polymer ?
#
loop_
_entity_poly.entity_id
_entity_poly.type
_entity_poly.pdbx_seq_one_letter_code
_entity_poly.pdbx_strand_id
1 'polypeptide(L)'
;MDELKKDGRLSESTGLSAGLLTFDGLVYPLEEGWILPGLGYNYGIDLEDMKTAAILHFDGSMKPWLDLGIPKYKRYWRKFLDPQNQFLSDCNVNLIRD
;
A
#
# COMPACT_ATOMS: atom_id res chain seq x y z
N MET A 1 -38.24 -13.66 -23.32
CA MET A 1 -36.90 -14.02 -23.84
C MET A 1 -36.39 -12.72 -24.42
N ASP A 2 -35.87 -11.86 -23.56
CA ASP A 2 -35.36 -10.55 -23.94
C ASP A 2 -33.91 -10.47 -23.52
N GLU A 3 -33.13 -9.88 -24.41
CA GLU A 3 -31.78 -10.30 -24.73
C GLU A 3 -30.73 -9.87 -23.70
N LEU A 4 -29.79 -10.80 -23.49
CA LEU A 4 -28.50 -10.57 -22.86
C LEU A 4 -27.70 -9.50 -23.63
N LYS A 5 -27.79 -8.23 -23.20
CA LYS A 5 -26.79 -7.23 -23.57
C LYS A 5 -25.61 -7.33 -22.59
N LYS A 6 -24.69 -8.22 -22.94
CA LYS A 6 -23.41 -8.42 -22.26
C LYS A 6 -22.47 -7.27 -22.65
N ASP A 7 -22.58 -6.15 -21.95
CA ASP A 7 -21.56 -5.10 -22.01
C ASP A 7 -20.37 -5.49 -21.13
N GLY A 8 -19.18 -5.51 -21.74
CA GLY A 8 -17.95 -6.14 -21.25
C GLY A 8 -17.24 -5.35 -20.15
N ARG A 9 -17.96 -4.98 -19.08
CA ARG A 9 -17.35 -4.52 -17.82
C ARG A 9 -18.04 -5.23 -16.67
N LEU A 10 -17.48 -6.38 -16.26
CA LEU A 10 -17.68 -6.86 -14.89
C LEU A 10 -17.30 -5.69 -13.98
N SER A 11 -18.30 -5.05 -13.38
CA SER A 11 -18.05 -3.92 -12.47
C SER A 11 -17.16 -4.42 -11.33
N GLU A 12 -16.23 -3.61 -10.85
CA GLU A 12 -15.37 -3.95 -9.70
C GLU A 12 -16.23 -4.44 -8.51
N SER A 13 -17.44 -3.90 -8.35
CA SER A 13 -18.43 -4.36 -7.37
C SER A 13 -18.78 -5.84 -7.52
N THR A 14 -19.04 -6.33 -8.73
CA THR A 14 -19.36 -7.76 -8.96
C THR A 14 -18.16 -8.67 -8.69
N GLY A 15 -16.95 -8.23 -9.05
CA GLY A 15 -15.71 -8.96 -8.78
C GLY A 15 -15.38 -9.04 -7.28
N LEU A 16 -15.53 -7.92 -6.57
CA LEU A 16 -15.36 -7.84 -5.11
C LEU A 16 -16.37 -8.73 -4.39
N SER A 17 -17.65 -8.72 -4.79
CA SER A 17 -18.68 -9.58 -4.20
C SER A 17 -18.38 -11.07 -4.42
N ALA A 18 -17.96 -11.47 -5.62
CA ALA A 18 -17.59 -12.87 -5.89
C ALA A 18 -16.33 -13.29 -5.12
N GLY A 19 -15.34 -12.41 -5.01
CA GLY A 19 -14.14 -12.63 -4.21
C GLY A 19 -14.46 -12.83 -2.74
N LEU A 20 -15.29 -11.95 -2.16
CA LEU A 20 -15.74 -12.07 -0.76
C LEU A 20 -16.49 -13.37 -0.50
N LEU A 21 -17.40 -13.78 -1.39
CA LEU A 21 -18.11 -15.06 -1.29
C LEU A 21 -17.17 -16.28 -1.36
N THR A 22 -16.08 -16.18 -2.12
CA THR A 22 -15.08 -17.26 -2.24
C THR A 22 -14.36 -17.52 -0.92
N PHE A 23 -14.22 -16.50 -0.07
CA PHE A 23 -13.54 -16.59 1.23
C PHE A 23 -14.49 -16.52 2.43
N ASP A 24 -15.79 -16.73 2.22
CA ASP A 24 -16.76 -16.70 3.31
C ASP A 24 -16.40 -17.72 4.41
N GLY A 25 -16.34 -17.27 5.66
CA GLY A 25 -15.88 -18.08 6.80
C GLY A 25 -14.39 -18.46 6.81
N LEU A 26 -13.59 -18.03 5.82
CA LEU A 26 -12.16 -18.32 5.68
C LEU A 26 -11.27 -17.08 5.91
N VAL A 27 -11.86 -15.90 6.13
CA VAL A 27 -11.13 -14.66 6.47
C VAL A 27 -11.03 -14.51 7.98
N TYR A 28 -9.81 -14.38 8.48
CA TYR A 28 -9.53 -14.13 9.90
C TYR A 28 -8.92 -12.74 10.06
N PRO A 29 -9.37 -11.94 11.05
CA PRO A 29 -8.79 -10.64 11.30
C PRO A 29 -7.35 -10.79 11.84
N LEU A 30 -6.48 -9.88 11.43
CA LEU A 30 -5.17 -9.70 12.04
C LEU A 30 -5.31 -8.88 13.33
N GLU A 31 -4.36 -9.07 14.25
CA GLU A 31 -4.33 -8.30 15.50
C GLU A 31 -4.15 -6.80 15.22
N GLU A 32 -4.90 -5.99 15.96
CA GLU A 32 -4.88 -4.53 15.81
C GLU A 32 -3.49 -3.98 16.15
N GLY A 33 -3.00 -3.03 15.34
CA GLY A 33 -1.64 -2.49 15.48
C GLY A 33 -0.54 -3.29 14.76
N TRP A 34 -0.81 -4.50 14.26
CA TRP A 34 0.15 -5.20 13.39
C TRP A 34 0.36 -4.48 12.06
N ILE A 35 -0.70 -3.88 11.53
CA ILE A 35 -0.69 -3.15 10.27
C ILE A 35 -0.94 -1.68 10.56
N LEU A 36 -0.07 -0.83 10.00
CA LEU A 36 -0.24 0.61 10.00
C LEU A 36 -0.54 1.10 8.58
N PRO A 37 -1.83 1.28 8.22
CA PRO A 37 -2.25 1.82 6.93
C PRO A 37 -2.25 3.35 6.90
N GLY A 38 -2.60 3.93 5.76
CA GLY A 38 -2.78 5.38 5.61
C GLY A 38 -1.49 6.16 5.38
N LEU A 39 -0.34 5.49 5.24
CA LEU A 39 0.94 6.16 5.02
C LEU A 39 0.97 6.78 3.62
N GLY A 40 1.21 8.10 3.57
CA GLY A 40 1.15 8.90 2.35
C GLY A 40 -0.20 9.59 2.11
N TYR A 41 -1.23 9.31 2.92
CA TYR A 41 -2.42 10.16 3.04
C TYR A 41 -2.32 11.06 4.27
N ASN A 42 -1.98 10.45 5.42
CA ASN A 42 -1.99 11.11 6.71
C ASN A 42 -0.57 11.61 7.08
N TYR A 43 -0.43 12.91 7.34
CA TYR A 43 0.81 13.54 7.81
C TYR A 43 1.01 13.46 9.33
N GLY A 44 0.00 13.04 10.08
CA GLY A 44 -0.03 13.04 11.55
C GLY A 44 0.24 11.69 12.21
N ILE A 45 0.58 10.63 11.46
CA ILE A 45 0.88 9.32 12.05
C ILE A 45 2.12 9.43 12.94
N ASP A 46 2.03 8.88 14.16
CA ASP A 46 3.10 8.88 15.14
C ASP A 46 4.24 7.96 14.68
N LEU A 47 5.46 8.44 14.88
CA LEU A 47 6.66 7.69 14.55
C LEU A 47 6.86 6.49 15.48
N GLU A 48 6.29 6.51 16.69
CA GLU A 48 6.28 5.36 17.59
C GLU A 48 5.40 4.24 17.06
N ASP A 49 4.20 4.54 16.56
CA ASP A 49 3.32 3.55 15.90
C ASP A 49 4.03 2.91 14.69
N MET A 50 4.78 3.72 13.92
CA MET A 50 5.56 3.21 12.79
C MET A 50 6.72 2.30 13.20
N LYS A 51 7.24 2.42 14.42
CA LYS A 51 8.35 1.58 14.91
C LYS A 51 7.85 0.24 15.44
N THR A 52 6.64 0.21 16.00
CA THR A 52 6.07 -0.97 16.64
C THR A 52 5.23 -1.82 15.69
N ALA A 53 4.67 -1.23 14.63
CA ALA A 53 3.91 -1.96 13.63
C ALA A 53 4.78 -3.01 12.91
N ALA A 54 4.20 -4.19 12.68
CA ALA A 54 4.84 -5.26 11.91
C ALA A 54 4.87 -4.94 10.40
N ILE A 55 3.81 -4.27 9.91
CA ILE A 55 3.61 -3.94 8.49
C ILE A 55 3.28 -2.46 8.35
N LEU A 56 4.04 -1.76 7.52
CA LEU A 56 3.79 -0.38 7.11
C LEU A 56 3.16 -0.36 5.72
N HIS A 57 1.91 0.08 5.60
CA HIS A 57 1.20 0.11 4.33
C HIS A 57 1.14 1.52 3.74
N PHE A 58 2.02 1.78 2.77
CA PHE A 58 2.08 3.02 1.99
C PHE A 58 1.01 3.01 0.90
N ASP A 59 -0.26 3.10 1.27
CA ASP A 59 -1.41 3.19 0.34
C ASP A 59 -1.63 4.59 -0.24
N GLY A 60 -1.12 5.62 0.42
CA GLY A 60 -1.27 7.02 0.03
C GLY A 60 -0.67 7.41 -1.31
N SER A 61 -1.05 8.58 -1.83
CA SER A 61 -0.44 9.15 -3.03
C SER A 61 0.98 9.68 -2.77
N MET A 62 1.25 10.17 -1.56
CA MET A 62 2.58 10.67 -1.17
C MET A 62 3.52 9.53 -0.78
N LYS A 63 3.81 8.66 -1.75
CA LYS A 63 4.69 7.51 -1.58
C LYS A 63 6.11 7.93 -1.20
N PRO A 64 6.83 7.15 -0.38
CA PRO A 64 8.16 7.52 0.13
C PRO A 64 9.25 7.55 -0.97
N TRP A 65 9.04 6.86 -2.09
CA TRP A 65 9.92 6.83 -3.25
C TRP A 65 9.67 7.96 -4.26
N LEU A 66 8.83 8.93 -3.91
CA LEU A 66 8.61 10.12 -4.71
C LEU A 66 9.28 11.32 -4.03
N ASP A 67 9.69 12.29 -4.83
CA ASP A 67 10.23 13.55 -4.31
C ASP A 67 9.25 14.25 -3.37
N LEU A 68 7.96 14.26 -3.76
CA LEU A 68 6.84 14.80 -2.98
C LEU A 68 6.39 13.90 -1.81
N GLY A 69 7.03 12.74 -1.62
CA GLY A 69 6.73 11.84 -0.51
C GLY A 69 6.92 12.51 0.86
N ILE A 70 6.15 12.09 1.87
CA ILE A 70 6.21 12.68 3.21
C ILE A 70 7.60 12.40 3.82
N PRO A 71 8.42 13.45 4.09
CA PRO A 71 9.81 13.32 4.55
C PRO A 71 10.03 12.31 5.68
N LYS A 72 9.25 12.44 6.76
CA LYS A 72 9.40 11.61 7.96
C LYS A 72 9.15 10.12 7.72
N TYR A 73 8.45 9.75 6.65
CA TYR A 73 8.17 8.34 6.33
C TYR A 73 9.23 7.73 5.39
N LYS A 74 9.99 8.53 4.65
CA LYS A 74 10.97 8.06 3.67
C LYS A 74 12.02 7.13 4.28
N ARG A 75 12.53 7.46 5.48
CA ARG A 75 13.52 6.66 6.20
C ARG A 75 13.07 5.22 6.49
N TYR A 76 11.79 5.00 6.75
CA TYR A 76 11.26 3.67 7.08
C TYR A 76 11.20 2.76 5.86
N TRP A 77 10.92 3.33 4.69
CA TRP A 77 10.99 2.60 3.43
C TRP A 77 12.44 2.35 3.01
N ARG A 78 13.29 3.39 3.05
CA ARG A 78 14.69 3.32 2.61
C ARG A 78 15.51 2.26 3.36
N LYS A 79 15.20 2.01 4.64
CA LYS A 79 15.85 0.98 5.46
C LYS A 79 15.86 -0.41 4.82
N PHE A 80 14.87 -0.73 3.99
CA PHE A 80 14.70 -2.05 3.38
C PHE A 80 15.15 -2.11 1.91
N LEU A 81 15.73 -1.03 1.38
CA LEU A 81 16.25 -1.02 0.03
C LEU A 81 17.65 -1.60 0.00
N ASP A 82 17.92 -2.37 -1.05
CA ASP A 82 19.27 -2.78 -1.40
C ASP A 82 19.96 -1.65 -2.18
N PRO A 83 20.95 -0.95 -1.60
CA PRO A 83 21.65 0.13 -2.28
C PRO A 83 22.45 -0.36 -3.50
N GLN A 84 22.76 -1.66 -3.59
CA GLN A 84 23.48 -2.26 -4.73
C GLN A 84 22.55 -2.66 -5.88
N ASN A 85 21.23 -2.54 -5.71
CA ASN A 85 20.29 -2.83 -6.77
C ASN A 85 20.42 -1.79 -7.90
N GLN A 86 20.84 -2.25 -9.08
CA GLN A 86 21.05 -1.40 -10.25
C GLN A 86 19.76 -0.70 -10.67
N PHE A 87 18.61 -1.37 -10.59
CA PHE A 87 17.32 -0.80 -10.97
C PHE A 87 16.94 0.39 -10.08
N LEU A 88 17.24 0.30 -8.77
CA LEU A 88 17.01 1.42 -7.84
C LEU A 88 17.96 2.59 -8.11
N SER A 89 19.19 2.29 -8.51
CA SER A 89 20.18 3.32 -8.86
C SER A 89 19.79 4.04 -10.15
N ASP A 90 19.40 3.31 -11.19
CA ASP A 90 18.97 3.86 -12.48
C ASP A 90 17.70 4.73 -12.34
N CYS A 91 16.83 4.39 -11.38
CA CYS A 91 15.65 5.18 -11.03
C CYS A 91 15.93 6.33 -10.05
N ASN A 92 17.19 6.64 -9.72
CA ASN A 92 17.58 7.68 -8.76
C ASN A 92 16.93 7.56 -7.37
N VAL A 93 16.45 6.37 -7.02
CA VAL A 93 15.77 6.12 -5.73
C VAL A 93 16.72 6.37 -4.56
N ASN A 94 17.99 6.00 -4.72
CA ASN A 94 19.04 6.20 -3.72
C ASN A 94 19.37 7.68 -3.48
N LEU A 95 18.94 8.60 -4.35
CA LEU A 95 19.22 10.03 -4.27
C LEU A 95 18.09 10.85 -3.62
N ILE A 96 16.95 10.22 -3.33
CA ILE A 96 15.80 10.90 -2.72
C ILE A 96 16.18 11.32 -1.29
N ARG A 97 16.27 12.64 -1.07
CA ARG A 97 16.63 13.24 0.22
C ARG A 97 15.50 13.09 1.25
N ASP A 98 15.92 13.04 2.51
CA ASP A 98 15.03 13.17 3.68
C ASP A 98 14.52 14.61 3.83
#